data_AF-A0A4Y4D5U6-F1
#
_entry.id   AF-A0A4Y4D5U6-F1
#
_cell.length_a   1.000
_cell.length_b   1.000
_cell.length_c   1.000
_cell.angle_alpha   90.00
_cell.angle_beta   90.00
_cell.angle_gamma   90.00
#
_symmetry.space_group_name_H-M   'P 1'
#
loop_
_entity.id
_entity.type
_entity.pdbx_description
1 polymer ?
#
loop_
_entity_poly.entity_id
_entity_poly.type
_entity_poly.pdbx_seq_one_letter_code
_entity_poly.pdbx_strand_id
1 'polypeptide(L)'
;MTPSAKEPSASPSDAISVAEYFDDLIRADVREQEQVREELEAGTDRACAVIGGVAIDSALEKVLKSIVVPGAKLPIKIVSARCDAAFAFGLISENEAREIRRLTEIRNKFSHVLLPEGFRNKEVRRLCNRLEYVENYYLHPSWLTYVTDRLQEPDWRDGYRVILPKKYVMYTYGREPRKRYQWAVNAILEILSARVGQRYGSTVATKVPEVANADEVQRMRWENINRTFSAMRDNTKLPVTETQRDVSWIAMVDYMTRQAIRDSVYQYTHPAGPRTKEQWQQERDAATDGD
;
A
#
# COMPACT_ATOMS: atom_id res chain seq x y z
N MET A 1 64.32 0.27 18.68
CA MET A 1 63.34 -0.81 18.70
C MET A 1 62.02 -0.26 18.20
N THR A 2 61.73 -0.44 16.92
CA THR A 2 60.46 -0.07 16.29
C THR A 2 59.46 -1.21 16.51
N PRO A 3 58.21 -0.94 16.94
CA PRO A 3 57.22 -1.98 17.09
C PRO A 3 56.76 -2.41 15.69
N SER A 4 57.11 -3.64 15.33
CA SER A 4 56.62 -4.31 14.13
C SER A 4 55.11 -4.49 14.27
N ALA A 5 54.34 -3.67 13.55
CA ALA A 5 52.90 -3.76 13.48
C ALA A 5 52.53 -5.06 12.74
N LYS A 6 52.08 -6.04 13.51
CA LYS A 6 51.56 -7.31 13.00
C LYS A 6 50.23 -6.99 12.31
N GLU A 7 50.24 -6.91 10.99
CA GLU A 7 49.01 -6.77 10.20
C GLU A 7 48.07 -7.95 10.52
N PRO A 8 46.80 -7.69 10.85
CA PRO A 8 45.84 -8.76 11.04
C PRO A 8 45.58 -9.43 9.69
N SER A 9 46.13 -10.63 9.52
CA SER A 9 45.82 -11.53 8.41
C SER A 9 44.38 -12.04 8.55
N ALA A 10 43.41 -11.23 8.15
CA ALA A 10 42.05 -11.69 7.97
C ALA A 10 42.01 -12.68 6.81
N SER A 11 41.62 -13.92 7.10
CA SER A 11 41.41 -14.98 6.12
C SER A 11 40.40 -14.52 5.05
N PRO A 12 40.69 -14.66 3.75
CA PRO A 12 39.74 -14.37 2.67
C PRO A 12 38.46 -15.25 2.67
N SER A 13 38.35 -16.25 3.56
CA SER A 13 37.22 -17.19 3.62
C SER A 13 35.94 -16.66 4.25
N ASP A 14 35.99 -15.51 4.92
CA ASP A 14 34.85 -15.00 5.73
C ASP A 14 34.09 -13.86 5.03
N ALA A 15 34.42 -13.58 3.78
CA ALA A 15 33.70 -12.59 2.97
C ALA A 15 32.37 -13.20 2.48
N ILE A 16 31.32 -13.08 3.30
CA ILE A 16 29.93 -13.26 2.85
C ILE A 16 29.78 -12.49 1.54
N SER A 17 29.30 -13.15 0.49
CA SER A 17 29.12 -12.46 -0.78
C SER A 17 28.11 -11.34 -0.59
N VAL A 18 28.32 -10.22 -1.30
CA VAL A 18 27.40 -9.07 -1.22
C VAL A 18 25.96 -9.50 -1.50
N ALA A 19 25.76 -10.48 -2.38
CA ALA A 19 24.44 -11.06 -2.68
C ALA A 19 23.82 -11.80 -1.48
N GLU A 20 24.58 -12.65 -0.79
CA GLU A 20 24.10 -13.36 0.41
C GLU A 20 23.73 -12.40 1.54
N TYR A 21 24.52 -11.35 1.76
CA TYR A 21 24.22 -10.32 2.76
C TYR A 21 22.85 -9.67 2.52
N PHE A 22 22.52 -9.37 1.27
CA PHE A 22 21.24 -8.74 0.92
C PHE A 22 20.06 -9.72 0.88
N ASP A 23 20.26 -10.97 0.49
CA ASP A 23 19.21 -11.99 0.56
C ASP A 23 18.82 -12.26 2.03
N ASP A 24 19.79 -12.34 2.93
CA ASP A 24 19.54 -12.44 4.37
C ASP A 24 18.79 -11.21 4.91
N LEU A 25 19.16 -10.00 4.45
CA LEU A 25 18.49 -8.77 4.83
C LEU A 25 17.00 -8.78 4.40
N ILE A 26 16.70 -9.23 3.18
CA ILE A 26 15.33 -9.31 2.66
C ILE A 26 14.51 -10.37 3.40
N ARG A 27 15.07 -11.56 3.64
CA ARG A 27 14.37 -12.62 4.37
C ARG A 27 14.11 -12.28 5.84
N ALA A 28 15.03 -11.55 6.47
CA ALA A 28 14.81 -11.02 7.81
C ALA A 28 13.68 -9.99 7.81
N ASP A 29 13.63 -9.13 6.79
CA ASP A 29 12.62 -8.08 6.66
C ASP A 29 11.19 -8.63 6.49
N VAL A 30 10.99 -9.63 5.62
CA VAL A 30 9.66 -10.26 5.44
C VAL A 30 9.11 -10.84 6.75
N ARG A 31 9.97 -11.50 7.54
CA ARG A 31 9.57 -12.10 8.83
C ARG A 31 9.26 -11.03 9.88
N GLU A 32 10.05 -9.97 9.92
CA GLU A 32 9.82 -8.83 10.82
C GLU A 32 8.49 -8.13 10.49
N GLN A 33 8.15 -7.98 9.21
CA GLN A 33 6.88 -7.36 8.82
C GLN A 33 5.66 -8.16 9.25
N GLU A 34 5.70 -9.49 9.16
CA GLU A 34 4.58 -10.32 9.61
C GLU A 34 4.38 -10.21 11.12
N GLN A 35 5.47 -10.28 11.89
CA GLN A 35 5.42 -10.05 13.33
C GLN A 35 4.88 -8.66 13.69
N VAL A 36 5.30 -7.64 12.96
CA VAL A 36 4.78 -6.27 13.13
C VAL A 36 3.27 -6.23 12.87
N ARG A 37 2.76 -6.92 11.85
CA ARG A 37 1.31 -6.96 11.56
C ARG A 37 0.52 -7.59 12.69
N GLU A 38 0.96 -8.76 13.17
CA GLU A 38 0.33 -9.44 14.30
C GLU A 38 0.29 -8.55 15.55
N GLU A 39 1.40 -7.91 15.88
CA GLU A 39 1.52 -7.00 17.03
C GLU A 39 0.69 -5.72 16.88
N LEU A 40 0.62 -5.16 15.67
CA LEU A 40 -0.22 -4.01 15.36
C LEU A 40 -1.71 -4.35 15.58
N GLU A 41 -2.13 -5.56 15.20
CA GLU A 41 -3.52 -6.02 15.34
C GLU A 41 -3.87 -6.35 16.79
N ALA A 42 -3.03 -7.12 17.49
CA ALA A 42 -3.29 -7.61 18.84
C ALA A 42 -3.07 -6.54 19.93
N GLY A 43 -2.21 -5.56 19.69
CA GLY A 43 -1.74 -4.62 20.71
C GLY A 43 -2.79 -3.64 21.25
N THR A 44 -2.45 -2.96 22.34
CA THR A 44 -3.18 -1.74 22.77
C THR A 44 -2.98 -0.61 21.77
N ASP A 45 -3.80 0.44 21.81
CA ASP A 45 -3.63 1.62 20.93
C ASP A 45 -2.22 2.22 21.04
N ARG A 46 -1.69 2.31 22.26
CA ARG A 46 -0.32 2.77 22.52
C ARG A 46 0.73 1.82 21.94
N ALA A 47 0.57 0.52 22.16
CA ALA A 47 1.47 -0.49 21.60
C ALA A 47 1.49 -0.41 20.07
N CYS A 48 0.31 -0.37 19.44
CA CYS A 48 0.15 -0.23 18.00
C CYS A 48 0.89 1.01 17.46
N ALA A 49 0.71 2.17 18.07
CA ALA A 49 1.39 3.40 17.66
C ALA A 49 2.93 3.31 17.81
N VAL A 50 3.41 2.78 18.94
CA VAL A 50 4.85 2.66 19.22
C VAL A 50 5.49 1.65 18.26
N ILE A 51 4.90 0.47 18.10
CA ILE A 51 5.39 -0.60 17.23
C ILE A 51 5.42 -0.13 15.78
N GLY A 52 4.35 0.52 15.31
CA GLY A 52 4.33 1.06 13.95
C GLY A 52 5.43 2.10 13.69
N GLY A 53 5.71 2.98 14.66
CA GLY A 53 6.80 3.94 14.53
C GLY A 53 8.19 3.30 14.52
N VAL A 54 8.42 2.27 15.35
CA VAL A 54 9.68 1.50 15.37
C VAL A 54 9.87 0.74 14.08
N ALA A 55 8.82 0.11 13.55
CA ALA A 55 8.87 -0.63 12.29
C ALA A 55 9.24 0.27 11.10
N ILE A 56 8.63 1.45 11.00
CA ILE A 56 8.96 2.43 9.95
C ILE A 56 10.41 2.90 10.08
N ASP A 57 10.88 3.14 11.31
CA ASP A 57 12.26 3.54 11.54
C ASP A 57 13.27 2.45 11.14
N SER A 58 12.99 1.19 11.49
CA SER A 58 13.75 0.01 11.07
C SER A 58 13.79 -0.10 9.54
N ALA A 59 12.64 0.03 8.87
CA ALA A 59 12.55 -0.03 7.41
C ALA A 59 13.31 1.11 6.72
N LEU A 60 13.22 2.34 7.24
CA LEU A 60 14.02 3.48 6.74
C LEU A 60 15.52 3.24 6.90
N GLU A 61 15.94 2.67 8.02
CA GLU A 61 17.34 2.31 8.26
C GLU A 61 17.82 1.29 7.21
N LYS A 62 17.00 0.28 6.88
CA LYS A 62 17.34 -0.70 5.83
C LYS A 62 17.43 -0.04 4.45
N VAL A 63 16.49 0.84 4.11
CA VAL A 63 16.55 1.62 2.85
C VAL A 63 17.82 2.46 2.77
N LEU A 64 18.22 3.13 3.84
CA LEU A 64 19.47 3.90 3.86
C LEU A 64 20.71 3.02 3.85
N LYS A 65 20.73 1.92 4.60
CA LYS A 65 21.83 0.94 4.55
C LYS A 65 21.99 0.36 3.15
N SER A 66 20.92 0.31 2.36
CA SER A 66 21.00 -0.22 1.00
C SER A 66 21.92 0.58 0.06
N ILE A 67 22.23 1.83 0.42
CA ILE A 67 23.11 2.69 -0.39
C ILE A 67 24.49 2.88 0.23
N VAL A 68 24.70 2.32 1.41
CA VAL A 68 25.93 2.45 2.19
C VAL A 68 26.79 1.21 1.93
N VAL A 69 28.12 1.39 1.93
CA VAL A 69 29.07 0.28 1.78
C VAL A 69 28.82 -0.77 2.88
N PRO A 70 28.77 -2.08 2.58
CA PRO A 70 28.62 -3.11 3.58
C PRO A 70 29.61 -2.94 4.75
N GLY A 71 29.10 -3.02 5.98
CA GLY A 71 29.90 -2.82 7.20
C GLY A 71 30.08 -1.36 7.63
N ALA A 72 29.77 -0.36 6.79
CA ALA A 72 29.78 1.04 7.21
C ALA A 72 28.57 1.34 8.11
N LYS A 73 28.81 2.10 9.17
CA LYS A 73 27.77 2.50 10.13
C LYS A 73 27.01 3.70 9.61
N LEU A 74 25.67 3.65 9.66
CA LEU A 74 24.82 4.80 9.40
C LEU A 74 24.80 5.69 10.66
N PRO A 75 25.35 6.93 10.63
CA PRO A 75 25.46 7.77 11.83
C PRO A 75 24.13 8.47 12.22
N ILE A 76 23.01 8.10 11.59
CA ILE A 76 21.72 8.75 11.77
C ILE A 76 20.86 7.89 12.69
N LYS A 77 20.58 8.40 13.90
CA LYS A 77 19.81 7.69 14.94
C LYS A 77 18.35 8.12 15.07
N ILE A 78 17.98 9.25 14.48
CA ILE A 78 16.65 9.85 14.67
C ILE A 78 15.81 9.60 13.41
N VAL A 79 14.58 9.12 13.60
CA VAL A 79 13.63 8.78 12.52
C VAL A 79 13.45 9.93 11.52
N SER A 80 13.27 11.16 12.01
CA SER A 80 13.09 12.34 11.16
C SER A 80 14.31 12.59 10.27
N ALA A 81 15.52 12.50 10.85
CA ALA A 81 16.75 12.66 10.09
C ALA A 81 16.97 11.54 9.07
N ARG A 82 16.53 10.30 9.36
CA ARG A 82 16.55 9.20 8.38
C ARG A 82 15.55 9.44 7.25
N CYS A 83 14.34 9.90 7.57
CA CYS A 83 13.34 10.27 6.58
C CYS A 83 13.85 11.39 5.66
N ASP A 84 14.47 12.43 6.23
CA ASP A 84 15.03 13.56 5.48
C ASP A 84 16.20 13.11 4.60
N ALA A 85 17.09 12.27 5.11
CA ALA A 85 18.20 11.70 4.34
C ALA A 85 17.69 10.82 3.20
N ALA A 86 16.74 9.91 3.47
CA ALA A 86 16.17 9.04 2.45
C ALA A 86 15.48 9.84 1.34
N PHE A 87 14.78 10.93 1.69
CA PHE A 87 14.18 11.83 0.72
C PHE A 87 15.24 12.60 -0.08
N ALA A 88 16.25 13.17 0.59
CA ALA A 88 17.32 13.93 -0.06
C ALA A 88 18.13 13.07 -1.05
N PHE A 89 18.31 11.78 -0.76
CA PHE A 89 18.95 10.82 -1.65
C PHE A 89 18.03 10.23 -2.73
N GLY A 90 16.77 10.68 -2.81
CA GLY A 90 15.80 10.18 -3.78
C GLY A 90 15.39 8.72 -3.56
N LEU A 91 15.58 8.19 -2.35
CA LEU A 91 15.20 6.81 -2.01
C LEU A 91 13.71 6.68 -1.80
N ILE A 92 13.06 7.75 -1.32
CA ILE A 92 11.62 7.81 -1.09
C ILE A 92 11.04 9.04 -1.79
N SER A 93 9.76 8.96 -2.18
CA SER A 93 9.05 10.08 -2.79
C SER A 93 8.65 11.15 -1.76
N GLU A 94 8.27 12.34 -2.23
CA GLU A 94 7.77 13.41 -1.35
C GLU A 94 6.51 12.97 -0.59
N ASN A 95 5.63 12.23 -1.25
CA ASN A 95 4.41 11.70 -0.65
C ASN A 95 4.74 10.67 0.44
N GLU A 96 5.70 9.77 0.21
CA GLU A 96 6.18 8.80 1.20
C GLU A 96 6.76 9.52 2.42
N ALA A 97 7.64 10.50 2.21
CA ALA A 97 8.24 11.28 3.29
C ALA A 97 7.18 12.03 4.12
N ARG A 98 6.17 12.62 3.46
CA ARG A 98 5.05 13.30 4.12
C ARG A 98 4.23 12.33 4.98
N GLU A 99 3.94 11.14 4.45
CA GLU A 99 3.19 10.12 5.18
C GLU A 99 3.97 9.60 6.40
N ILE A 100 5.26 9.31 6.24
CA ILE A 100 6.15 8.89 7.34
C ILE A 100 6.20 9.94 8.45
N ARG A 101 6.30 11.23 8.10
CA ARG A 101 6.29 12.32 9.09
C ARG A 101 4.97 12.37 9.86
N ARG A 102 3.83 12.15 9.20
CA ARG A 102 2.51 12.07 9.87
C ARG A 102 2.41 10.86 10.79
N LEU A 103 2.91 9.70 10.36
CA LEU A 103 2.95 8.49 11.20
C LEU A 103 3.83 8.70 12.45
N THR A 104 4.96 9.37 12.27
CA THR A 104 5.86 9.76 13.37
C THR A 104 5.19 10.75 14.32
N GLU A 105 4.45 11.75 13.79
CA GLU A 105 3.66 12.70 14.58
C GLU A 105 2.60 11.98 15.43
N ILE A 106 1.87 11.03 14.83
CA ILE A 106 0.89 10.18 15.53
C ILE A 106 1.60 9.41 16.66
N ARG A 107 2.68 8.68 16.36
CA ARG A 107 3.45 7.93 17.37
C ARG A 107 3.92 8.82 18.52
N ASN A 108 4.37 10.05 18.23
CA ASN A 108 4.85 10.97 19.25
C ASN A 108 3.74 11.41 20.22
N LYS A 109 2.48 11.50 19.76
CA LYS A 109 1.34 11.74 20.66
C LYS A 109 1.18 10.63 21.70
N PHE A 110 1.43 9.37 21.33
CA PHE A 110 1.39 8.24 22.25
C PHE A 110 2.63 8.12 23.17
N SER A 111 3.76 8.78 22.84
CA SER A 111 4.98 8.70 23.65
C SER A 111 5.11 9.81 24.69
N HIS A 112 4.50 10.98 24.46
CA HIS A 112 4.70 12.17 25.31
C HIS A 112 3.64 12.38 26.39
N VAL A 113 2.63 11.52 26.48
CA VAL A 113 1.54 11.65 27.45
C VAL A 113 1.62 10.54 28.49
N LEU A 114 1.57 10.92 29.77
CA LEU A 114 1.59 9.99 30.91
C LEU A 114 0.32 9.13 30.98
N LEU A 115 -0.82 9.72 30.61
CA LEU A 115 -2.11 9.02 30.53
C LEU A 115 -2.25 8.29 29.20
N PRO A 116 -2.95 7.14 29.16
CA PRO A 116 -3.19 6.42 27.93
C PRO A 116 -4.04 7.26 26.97
N GLU A 117 -3.39 7.86 25.97
CA GLU A 117 -4.09 8.34 24.78
C GLU A 117 -4.47 7.13 23.90
N GLY A 118 -5.66 7.19 23.31
CA GLY A 118 -6.15 6.20 22.37
C GLY A 118 -6.43 6.82 21.00
N PHE A 119 -6.66 6.00 19.99
CA PHE A 119 -6.99 6.44 18.63
C PHE A 119 -8.33 7.21 18.55
N ARG A 120 -9.15 7.16 19.61
CA ARG A 120 -10.39 7.95 19.74
C ARG A 120 -10.14 9.41 20.14
N ASN A 121 -8.94 9.77 20.58
CA ASN A 121 -8.57 11.16 20.87
C ASN A 121 -8.81 12.03 19.62
N LYS A 122 -9.42 13.21 19.80
CA LYS A 122 -9.81 14.11 18.70
C LYS A 122 -8.61 14.53 17.84
N GLU A 123 -7.46 14.79 18.46
CA GLU A 123 -6.24 15.19 17.76
C GLU A 123 -5.65 14.01 17.00
N VAL A 124 -5.45 12.85 17.65
CA VAL A 124 -4.95 11.62 17.00
C VAL A 124 -5.84 11.20 15.83
N ARG A 125 -7.17 11.26 16.02
CA ARG A 125 -8.14 10.99 14.95
C ARG A 125 -7.99 11.94 13.77
N ARG A 126 -7.80 13.25 14.04
CA ARG A 126 -7.54 14.23 12.99
C ARG A 126 -6.28 13.88 12.21
N LEU A 127 -5.21 13.48 12.90
CA LEU A 127 -3.96 13.05 12.26
C LEU A 127 -4.16 11.82 11.38
N CYS A 128 -4.83 10.78 11.87
CA CYS A 128 -5.09 9.55 11.11
C CYS A 128 -5.97 9.80 9.86
N ASN A 129 -6.87 10.78 9.93
CA ASN A 129 -7.68 11.18 8.77
C ASN A 129 -6.87 11.92 7.69
N ARG A 130 -5.66 12.40 8.00
CA ARG A 130 -4.74 13.02 7.01
C ARG A 130 -3.81 12.00 6.34
N LEU A 131 -3.86 10.73 6.73
CA LEU A 131 -3.08 9.67 6.08
C LEU A 131 -3.67 9.41 4.69
N GLU A 132 -2.84 9.59 3.66
CA GLU A 132 -3.21 9.54 2.25
C GLU A 132 -3.00 8.14 1.65
N TYR A 133 -2.06 7.35 2.17
CA TYR A 133 -1.72 6.05 1.58
C TYR A 133 -2.82 5.02 1.78
N VAL A 134 -3.58 5.13 2.88
CA VAL A 134 -4.80 4.35 3.11
C VAL A 134 -5.85 4.61 2.04
N GLU A 135 -5.86 5.81 1.44
CA GLU A 135 -6.84 6.19 0.41
C GLU A 135 -6.40 5.81 -0.99
N ASN A 136 -5.09 5.81 -1.25
CA ASN A 136 -4.56 5.71 -2.61
C ASN A 136 -4.10 4.29 -2.98
N TYR A 137 -3.73 3.46 -1.99
CA TYR A 137 -3.11 2.15 -2.24
C TYR A 137 -3.97 0.96 -1.81
N TYR A 138 -5.20 1.21 -1.35
CA TYR A 138 -6.11 0.13 -0.98
C TYR A 138 -7.05 -0.25 -2.13
N LEU A 139 -6.78 -1.39 -2.76
CA LEU A 139 -7.77 -2.18 -3.48
C LEU A 139 -8.25 -3.27 -2.53
N HIS A 140 -9.53 -3.26 -2.16
CA HIS A 140 -10.10 -4.35 -1.36
C HIS A 140 -9.83 -5.69 -2.05
N PRO A 141 -9.52 -6.79 -1.35
CA PRO A 141 -9.28 -8.08 -1.99
C PRO A 141 -10.41 -8.52 -2.93
N SER A 142 -11.68 -8.25 -2.60
CA SER A 142 -12.80 -8.52 -3.53
C SER A 142 -12.79 -7.64 -4.79
N TRP A 143 -12.25 -6.42 -4.70
CA TRP A 143 -11.98 -5.57 -5.85
C TRP A 143 -10.79 -6.08 -6.64
N LEU A 144 -9.74 -6.58 -5.98
CA LEU A 144 -8.61 -7.19 -6.67
C LEU A 144 -9.09 -8.38 -7.51
N THR A 145 -9.90 -9.27 -6.96
CA THR A 145 -10.54 -10.38 -7.71
C THR A 145 -11.40 -9.86 -8.85
N TYR A 146 -12.23 -8.84 -8.63
CA TYR A 146 -13.05 -8.24 -9.69
C TYR A 146 -12.20 -7.63 -10.83
N VAL A 147 -11.17 -6.87 -10.48
CA VAL A 147 -10.24 -6.23 -11.42
C VAL A 147 -9.44 -7.28 -12.17
N THR A 148 -8.93 -8.32 -11.50
CA THR A 148 -8.15 -9.38 -12.16
C THR A 148 -8.99 -10.31 -13.02
N ASP A 149 -10.24 -10.59 -12.62
CA ASP A 149 -11.12 -11.48 -13.37
C ASP A 149 -11.81 -10.77 -14.54
N ARG A 150 -12.07 -9.45 -14.46
CA ARG A 150 -12.71 -8.69 -15.55
C ARG A 150 -11.76 -7.88 -16.44
N LEU A 151 -10.55 -7.55 -15.99
CA LEU A 151 -9.51 -6.97 -16.86
C LEU A 151 -8.63 -8.05 -17.49
N GLN A 152 -9.16 -9.23 -17.82
CA GLN A 152 -8.39 -10.30 -18.49
C GLN A 152 -7.85 -9.88 -19.88
N GLU A 153 -8.23 -8.73 -20.40
CA GLU A 153 -7.46 -8.01 -21.40
C GLU A 153 -7.30 -6.55 -20.97
N PRO A 154 -6.22 -6.20 -20.24
CA PRO A 154 -5.80 -4.81 -20.22
C PRO A 154 -5.34 -4.55 -21.66
N ASP A 155 -6.03 -3.69 -22.41
CA ASP A 155 -5.49 -3.18 -23.66
C ASP A 155 -4.24 -2.37 -23.27
N TRP A 156 -3.09 -3.03 -23.19
CA TRP A 156 -1.82 -2.52 -22.68
C TRP A 156 -1.20 -1.43 -23.56
N ARG A 157 -1.94 -0.86 -24.50
CA ARG A 157 -1.40 -0.01 -25.57
C ARG A 157 -0.63 1.20 -25.06
N ASP A 158 -0.89 1.67 -23.83
CA ASP A 158 -0.29 2.92 -23.35
C ASP A 158 0.50 2.84 -22.02
N GLY A 159 0.76 1.66 -21.45
CA GLY A 159 1.73 1.54 -20.35
C GLY A 159 1.40 2.22 -19.01
N TYR A 160 0.16 2.70 -18.80
CA TYR A 160 -0.25 3.35 -17.54
C TYR A 160 -0.97 2.39 -16.58
N ARG A 161 -0.66 2.50 -15.28
CA ARG A 161 -1.45 1.87 -14.21
C ARG A 161 -2.84 2.54 -14.17
N VAL A 162 -3.91 1.75 -14.23
CA VAL A 162 -5.27 2.25 -14.00
C VAL A 162 -5.37 2.75 -12.56
N ILE A 163 -5.34 4.07 -12.37
CA ILE A 163 -5.63 4.70 -11.08
C ILE A 163 -7.15 4.84 -10.99
N LEU A 164 -7.80 4.11 -10.09
CA LEU A 164 -9.23 4.24 -9.87
C LEU A 164 -9.56 5.67 -9.42
N PRO A 165 -10.58 6.34 -10.00
CA PRO A 165 -11.00 7.65 -9.54
C PRO A 165 -11.35 7.63 -8.05
N LYS A 166 -10.94 8.66 -7.31
CA LYS A 166 -11.07 8.76 -5.83
C LYS A 166 -12.47 8.46 -5.28
N LYS A 167 -13.53 8.69 -6.07
CA LYS A 167 -14.92 8.40 -5.71
C LYS A 167 -15.28 6.90 -5.66
N TYR A 168 -14.46 6.03 -6.26
CA TYR A 168 -14.69 4.59 -6.34
C TYR A 168 -13.79 3.78 -5.38
N VAL A 169 -12.80 4.41 -4.75
CA VAL A 169 -12.04 3.76 -3.68
C VAL A 169 -12.91 3.78 -2.42
N MET A 170 -13.60 2.67 -2.17
CA MET A 170 -14.31 2.49 -0.91
C MET A 170 -13.31 2.45 0.25
N TYR A 171 -13.51 3.34 1.23
CA TYR A 171 -12.83 3.31 2.52
C TYR A 171 -13.26 2.07 3.31
N THR A 172 -12.67 0.90 3.04
CA THR A 172 -13.09 -0.36 3.66
C THR A 172 -12.90 -0.42 5.17
N TYR A 173 -12.03 0.44 5.71
CA TYR A 173 -11.82 0.55 7.16
C TYR A 173 -12.55 1.72 7.83
N GLY A 174 -13.42 2.39 7.08
CA GLY A 174 -14.28 3.45 7.61
C GLY A 174 -13.52 4.60 8.27
N ARG A 175 -14.24 5.37 9.10
CA ARG A 175 -13.69 6.49 9.89
C ARG A 175 -12.92 6.02 11.14
N GLU A 176 -12.49 4.74 11.19
CA GLU A 176 -11.81 4.14 12.33
C GLU A 176 -10.31 4.51 12.34
N PRO A 177 -9.85 5.35 13.27
CA PRO A 177 -8.50 5.92 13.17
C PRO A 177 -7.38 4.90 13.36
N ARG A 178 -7.61 3.90 14.23
CA ARG A 178 -6.65 2.83 14.49
C ARG A 178 -6.34 2.02 13.24
N LYS A 179 -7.38 1.57 12.53
CA LYS A 179 -7.19 0.81 11.29
C LYS A 179 -6.50 1.66 10.22
N ARG A 180 -6.88 2.94 10.07
CA ARG A 180 -6.16 3.84 9.15
C ARG A 180 -4.66 3.91 9.46
N TYR A 181 -4.30 4.03 10.74
CA TYR A 181 -2.91 4.03 11.14
C TYR A 181 -2.20 2.71 10.79
N GLN A 182 -2.76 1.56 11.19
CA GLN A 182 -2.21 0.23 10.90
C GLN A 182 -1.97 0.03 9.39
N TRP A 183 -2.95 0.40 8.56
CA TRP A 183 -2.85 0.27 7.11
C TRP A 183 -1.82 1.20 6.49
N ALA A 184 -1.72 2.45 6.95
CA ALA A 184 -0.70 3.35 6.48
C ALA A 184 0.71 2.85 6.84
N VAL A 185 0.89 2.29 8.04
CA VAL A 185 2.15 1.64 8.44
C VAL A 185 2.46 0.49 7.49
N ASN A 186 1.52 -0.45 7.30
CA ASN A 186 1.72 -1.61 6.42
C ASN A 186 2.06 -1.21 4.98
N ALA A 187 1.33 -0.22 4.42
CA ALA A 187 1.59 0.28 3.08
C ALA A 187 2.99 0.89 2.94
N ILE A 188 3.44 1.68 3.92
CA ILE A 188 4.79 2.24 3.92
C ILE A 188 5.84 1.13 4.05
N LEU A 189 5.63 0.15 4.93
CA LEU A 189 6.54 -0.98 5.08
C LEU A 189 6.70 -1.76 3.77
N GLU A 190 5.60 -2.09 3.09
CA GLU A 190 5.64 -2.77 1.79
C GLU A 190 6.41 -1.96 0.72
N ILE A 191 6.18 -0.63 0.66
CA ILE A 191 6.89 0.25 -0.28
C ILE A 191 8.38 0.29 0.02
N LEU A 192 8.77 0.47 1.28
CA LEU A 192 10.18 0.56 1.66
C LEU A 192 10.91 -0.75 1.39
N SER A 193 10.28 -1.89 1.64
CA SER A 193 10.85 -3.21 1.38
C SER A 193 10.97 -3.53 -0.10
N ALA A 194 9.97 -3.16 -0.90
CA ALA A 194 10.07 -3.28 -2.36
C ALA A 194 11.28 -2.48 -2.90
N ARG A 195 11.58 -1.31 -2.33
CA ARG A 195 12.74 -0.50 -2.71
C ARG A 195 14.07 -1.14 -2.33
N VAL A 196 14.14 -1.82 -1.19
CA VAL A 196 15.31 -2.62 -0.82
C VAL A 196 15.50 -3.74 -1.85
N GLY A 197 14.46 -4.51 -2.18
CA GLY A 197 14.54 -5.61 -3.14
C GLY A 197 14.92 -5.17 -4.57
N GLN A 198 14.36 -4.06 -5.07
CA GLN A 198 14.64 -3.55 -6.42
C GLN A 198 16.12 -3.23 -6.65
N ARG A 199 16.83 -2.73 -5.63
CA ARG A 199 18.24 -2.33 -5.78
C ARG A 199 19.20 -3.51 -5.94
N TYR A 200 18.84 -4.69 -5.45
CA TYR A 200 19.74 -5.83 -5.46
C TYR A 200 19.52 -6.79 -6.62
N GLY A 201 18.62 -6.45 -7.54
CA GLY A 201 18.23 -7.38 -8.61
C GLY A 201 17.72 -8.71 -8.06
N SER A 202 17.40 -8.75 -6.76
CA SER A 202 16.81 -9.91 -6.15
C SER A 202 15.42 -9.99 -6.75
N THR A 203 15.30 -10.84 -7.75
CA THR A 203 14.03 -11.46 -8.06
C THR A 203 13.72 -12.38 -6.88
N VAL A 204 13.51 -11.79 -5.69
CA VAL A 204 12.51 -12.33 -4.79
C VAL A 204 11.20 -12.03 -5.51
N ALA A 205 10.97 -12.74 -6.63
CA ALA A 205 9.70 -13.40 -6.78
C ALA A 205 9.48 -13.95 -5.38
N THR A 206 8.50 -13.40 -4.66
CA THR A 206 7.84 -14.20 -3.66
C THR A 206 7.70 -15.55 -4.36
N LYS A 207 8.50 -16.54 -3.96
CA LYS A 207 8.07 -17.91 -4.12
C LYS A 207 6.82 -17.89 -3.27
N VAL A 208 5.70 -17.51 -3.92
CA VAL A 208 4.42 -18.14 -3.69
C VAL A 208 4.85 -19.56 -3.42
N PRO A 209 4.61 -20.08 -2.19
CA PRO A 209 5.08 -21.40 -1.85
C PRO A 209 4.78 -22.29 -3.04
N GLU A 210 5.69 -23.19 -3.38
CA GLU A 210 5.51 -24.16 -4.45
C GLU A 210 4.33 -25.06 -4.04
N VAL A 211 3.15 -24.46 -4.09
CA VAL A 211 1.84 -25.00 -3.80
C VAL A 211 1.42 -25.45 -5.17
N ALA A 212 1.26 -26.78 -5.22
CA ALA A 212 0.48 -27.58 -6.13
C ALA A 212 -0.17 -26.84 -7.31
N ASN A 213 -0.09 -27.48 -8.49
CA ASN A 213 -0.86 -27.23 -9.71
C ASN A 213 -1.80 -26.01 -9.62
N ALA A 214 -1.70 -25.05 -10.55
CA ALA A 214 -2.59 -23.88 -10.65
C ALA A 214 -4.07 -24.14 -10.25
N ASP A 215 -4.62 -25.32 -10.55
CA ASP A 215 -5.95 -25.77 -10.10
C ASP A 215 -6.14 -25.85 -8.58
N GLU A 216 -5.11 -26.28 -7.83
CA GLU A 216 -5.08 -26.35 -6.37
C GLU A 216 -4.96 -24.97 -5.73
N VAL A 217 -4.16 -24.06 -6.30
CA VAL A 217 -4.14 -22.66 -5.85
C VAL A 217 -5.49 -21.99 -6.11
N GLN A 218 -6.11 -22.23 -7.26
CA GLN A 218 -7.46 -21.73 -7.57
C GLN A 218 -8.52 -22.33 -6.64
N ARG A 219 -8.45 -23.64 -6.37
CA ARG A 219 -9.34 -24.34 -5.42
C ARG A 219 -9.17 -23.80 -4.00
N MET A 220 -7.95 -23.63 -3.50
CA MET A 220 -7.69 -23.07 -2.18
C MET A 220 -8.18 -21.62 -2.05
N ARG A 221 -8.02 -20.81 -3.12
CA ARG A 221 -8.58 -19.45 -3.17
C ARG A 221 -10.11 -19.48 -3.13
N TRP A 222 -10.74 -20.33 -3.94
CA TRP A 222 -12.19 -20.52 -3.96
C TRP A 222 -12.74 -21.01 -2.63
N GLU A 223 -12.05 -21.94 -1.97
CA GLU A 223 -12.41 -22.46 -0.65
C GLU A 223 -12.28 -21.41 0.45
N ASN A 224 -11.22 -20.59 0.43
CA ASN A 224 -11.08 -19.48 1.38
C ASN A 224 -12.16 -18.41 1.17
N ILE A 225 -12.46 -18.05 -0.09
CA ILE A 225 -13.54 -17.12 -0.43
C ILE A 225 -14.87 -17.66 0.09
N ASN A 226 -15.21 -18.92 -0.20
CA ASN A 226 -16.44 -19.54 0.28
C ASN A 226 -16.48 -19.68 1.81
N ARG A 227 -15.36 -19.93 2.46
CA ARG A 227 -15.28 -19.99 3.93
C ARG A 227 -15.54 -18.63 4.56
N THR A 228 -15.00 -17.55 3.98
CA THR A 228 -15.28 -16.18 4.41
C THR A 228 -16.74 -15.81 4.18
N PHE A 229 -17.33 -16.15 3.03
CA PHE A 229 -18.75 -15.90 2.75
C PHE A 229 -19.68 -16.71 3.65
N SER A 230 -19.37 -17.98 3.92
CA SER A 230 -20.12 -18.82 4.86
C SER A 230 -20.02 -18.29 6.30
N ALA A 231 -18.84 -17.87 6.74
CA ALA A 231 -18.66 -17.26 8.06
C ALA A 231 -19.40 -15.91 8.21
N MET A 232 -19.53 -15.14 7.12
CA MET A 232 -20.36 -13.93 7.09
C MET A 232 -21.85 -14.28 7.16
N ARG A 233 -22.29 -15.29 6.39
CA ARG A 233 -23.67 -15.79 6.36
C ARG A 233 -24.12 -16.35 7.72
N ASP A 234 -23.26 -17.10 8.39
CA ASP A 234 -23.57 -17.76 9.66
C ASP A 234 -23.55 -16.78 10.85
N ASN A 235 -22.78 -15.69 10.76
CA ASN A 235 -22.78 -14.62 11.76
C ASN A 235 -23.94 -13.63 11.60
N THR A 236 -24.62 -13.59 10.45
CA THR A 236 -25.79 -12.73 10.24
C THR A 236 -27.10 -13.47 10.51
N LYS A 237 -27.47 -13.61 11.79
CA LYS A 237 -28.90 -13.74 12.17
C LYS A 237 -29.58 -12.37 12.08
N LEU A 238 -29.67 -11.79 10.89
CA LEU A 238 -30.44 -10.56 10.65
C LEU A 238 -31.65 -10.85 9.76
N PRO A 239 -32.82 -10.24 10.05
CA PRO A 239 -34.07 -10.53 9.37
C PRO A 239 -34.03 -10.18 7.88
N VAL A 240 -34.75 -10.98 7.10
CA VAL A 240 -34.76 -11.12 5.62
C VAL A 240 -35.10 -9.84 4.82
N THR A 241 -35.30 -8.69 5.46
CA THR A 241 -35.58 -7.43 4.76
C THR A 241 -34.32 -6.67 4.29
N GLU A 242 -33.13 -7.04 4.77
CA GLU A 242 -31.88 -6.35 4.41
C GLU A 242 -31.19 -6.94 3.15
N THR A 243 -31.54 -8.17 2.76
CA THR A 243 -30.98 -8.85 1.58
C THR A 243 -31.39 -8.21 0.24
N GLN A 244 -32.47 -7.44 0.20
CA GLN A 244 -32.85 -6.64 -0.97
C GLN A 244 -31.95 -5.41 -1.20
N ARG A 245 -31.24 -4.94 -0.16
CA ARG A 245 -30.27 -3.85 -0.32
C ARG A 245 -28.97 -4.32 -0.96
N ASP A 246 -28.56 -5.58 -0.75
CA ASP A 246 -27.30 -6.11 -1.32
C ASP A 246 -27.43 -6.47 -2.80
N VAL A 247 -28.57 -7.00 -3.23
CA VAL A 247 -28.83 -7.22 -4.67
C VAL A 247 -28.99 -5.89 -5.41
N SER A 248 -29.61 -4.89 -4.75
CA SER A 248 -29.63 -3.51 -5.25
C SER A 248 -28.24 -2.88 -5.27
N TRP A 249 -27.34 -3.24 -4.34
CA TRP A 249 -25.97 -2.74 -4.29
C TRP A 249 -25.13 -3.28 -5.43
N ILE A 250 -25.21 -4.58 -5.74
CA ILE A 250 -24.52 -5.17 -6.90
C ILE A 250 -25.03 -4.57 -8.21
N ALA A 251 -26.35 -4.40 -8.36
CA ALA A 251 -26.95 -3.76 -9.54
C ALA A 251 -26.58 -2.27 -9.66
N MET A 252 -26.49 -1.57 -8.53
CA MET A 252 -26.06 -0.16 -8.47
C MET A 252 -24.59 -0.01 -8.81
N VAL A 253 -23.72 -0.92 -8.34
CA VAL A 253 -22.30 -0.96 -8.68
C VAL A 253 -22.11 -1.25 -10.17
N ASP A 254 -22.87 -2.19 -10.76
CA ASP A 254 -22.84 -2.45 -12.21
C ASP A 254 -23.30 -1.22 -13.02
N TYR A 255 -24.41 -0.59 -12.62
CA TYR A 255 -24.94 0.62 -13.26
C TYR A 255 -23.95 1.80 -13.19
N MET A 256 -23.38 2.06 -12.01
CA MET A 256 -22.43 3.16 -11.80
C MET A 256 -21.11 2.94 -12.55
N THR A 257 -20.69 1.68 -12.69
CA THR A 257 -19.49 1.31 -13.46
C THR A 257 -19.72 1.51 -14.96
N ARG A 258 -20.90 1.13 -15.49
CA ARG A 258 -21.27 1.41 -16.88
C ARG A 258 -21.31 2.91 -17.18
N GLN A 259 -21.81 3.72 -16.25
CA GLN A 259 -21.81 5.18 -16.41
C GLN A 259 -20.38 5.76 -16.36
N ALA A 260 -19.54 5.31 -15.44
CA ALA A 260 -18.14 5.76 -15.36
C ALA A 260 -17.34 5.46 -16.63
N ILE A 261 -17.53 4.27 -17.21
CA ILE A 261 -16.88 3.88 -18.47
C ILE A 261 -17.42 4.75 -19.61
N ARG A 262 -18.74 4.97 -19.67
CA ARG A 262 -19.37 5.83 -20.69
C ARG A 262 -18.84 7.27 -20.63
N ASP A 263 -18.73 7.84 -19.44
CA ASP A 263 -18.26 9.20 -19.22
C ASP A 263 -16.77 9.36 -19.59
N SER A 264 -15.92 8.39 -19.23
CA SER A 264 -14.51 8.38 -19.60
C SER A 264 -14.31 8.22 -21.12
N VAL A 265 -15.08 7.33 -21.77
CA VAL A 265 -15.05 7.18 -23.24
C VAL A 265 -15.55 8.44 -23.94
N TYR A 266 -16.56 9.11 -23.38
CA TYR A 266 -17.08 10.37 -23.93
C TYR A 266 -16.07 11.52 -23.82
N GLN A 267 -15.44 11.71 -22.66
CA GLN A 267 -14.40 12.72 -22.46
C GLN A 267 -13.18 12.51 -23.38
N TYR A 268 -12.86 11.26 -23.69
CA TYR A 268 -11.72 10.91 -24.52
C TYR A 268 -11.99 11.02 -26.03
N THR A 269 -13.19 10.65 -26.47
CA THR A 269 -13.60 10.79 -27.88
C THR A 269 -13.97 12.23 -28.26
N HIS A 270 -14.24 13.09 -27.26
CA HIS A 270 -14.61 14.50 -27.44
C HIS A 270 -13.75 15.40 -26.54
N PRO A 271 -12.43 15.53 -26.80
CA PRO A 271 -11.49 16.25 -25.93
C PRO A 271 -11.77 17.76 -25.81
N ALA A 272 -12.64 18.31 -26.68
CA ALA A 272 -13.09 19.70 -26.63
C ALA A 272 -14.15 19.98 -25.54
N GLY A 273 -14.57 18.96 -24.77
CA GLY A 273 -15.65 19.08 -23.79
C GLY A 273 -17.05 18.94 -24.41
N PRO A 274 -18.12 18.90 -23.59
CA PRO A 274 -19.49 18.72 -24.07
C PRO A 274 -19.89 19.92 -24.95
N ARG A 275 -20.31 19.64 -26.18
CA ARG A 275 -20.76 20.67 -27.12
C ARG A 275 -21.93 21.47 -26.56
N THR A 276 -21.89 22.79 -26.72
CA THR A 276 -23.00 23.65 -26.31
C THR A 276 -24.19 23.45 -27.26
N LYS A 277 -25.41 23.78 -26.80
CA LYS A 277 -26.61 23.73 -27.66
C LYS A 277 -26.44 24.56 -28.95
N GLU A 278 -25.68 25.64 -28.90
CA GLU A 278 -25.41 26.52 -30.03
C GLU A 278 -24.51 25.85 -31.08
N GLN A 279 -23.52 25.07 -30.66
CA GLN A 279 -22.66 24.28 -31.55
C GLN A 279 -23.44 23.17 -32.26
N TRP A 280 -24.38 22.54 -31.55
CA TRP A 280 -25.30 21.56 -32.17
C TRP A 280 -26.23 22.19 -33.19
N GLN A 281 -26.69 23.42 -32.94
CA GLN A 281 -27.56 24.14 -33.87
C GLN A 281 -26.81 24.58 -35.13
N GLN A 282 -25.60 25.12 -34.97
CA GLN A 282 -24.74 25.53 -36.10
C GLN A 282 -24.36 24.38 -37.03
N GLU A 283 -24.02 23.20 -36.49
CA GLU A 283 -23.73 22.03 -37.33
C GLU A 283 -24.97 21.50 -38.05
N ARG A 284 -26.14 21.56 -37.40
CA ARG A 284 -27.41 21.20 -38.04
C ARG A 284 -27.73 22.12 -39.19
N ASP A 285 -27.63 23.42 -38.98
CA ASP A 285 -27.96 24.42 -39.99
C ASP A 285 -26.98 24.30 -41.18
N ALA A 286 -25.68 24.13 -40.91
CA ALA A 286 -24.64 23.90 -41.94
C ALA A 286 -24.82 22.60 -42.75
N ALA A 287 -25.46 21.57 -42.19
CA ALA A 287 -25.75 20.33 -42.90
C ALA A 287 -26.99 20.45 -43.81
N THR A 288 -27.85 21.45 -43.60
CA THR A 288 -29.06 21.69 -44.41
C THR A 288 -28.84 22.62 -45.60
N ASP A 289 -27.79 23.43 -45.58
CA ASP A 289 -27.45 24.38 -46.64
C ASP A 289 -26.57 23.76 -47.76
N GLY A 290 -26.34 22.44 -47.71
CA GLY A 290 -25.45 21.69 -48.61
C GLY A 290 -26.12 20.84 -49.68
N ASP A 291 -27.44 20.92 -49.83
CA ASP A 291 -28.26 20.30 -50.90
C ASP A 291 -29.00 21.40 -51.69
#